data_AF-A0A8J2NUQ2-F1
#
_entry.id   AF-A0A8J2NUQ2-F1
#
_cell.length_a   1.000
_cell.length_b   1.000
_cell.length_c   1.000
_cell.angle_alpha   90.00
_cell.angle_beta   90.00
_cell.angle_gamma   90.00
#
_symmetry.space_group_name_H-M   'P 1'
#
loop_
_entity.id
_entity.type
_entity.pdbx_description
1 polymer ?
#
loop_
_entity_poly.entity_id
_entity_poly.type
_entity_poly.pdbx_seq_one_letter_code
_entity_poly.pdbx_strand_id
1 'polypeptide(L)'
;MSTRQKPLAVPHTSKEVQPQGSLEKLCVQEDFRFLKIVAEGRFSKIVLVRKDTDKMALKAISSESATYEDFKREMDYNYFLSPHPNIITSYNVPFILDNLFVFVQEYAPYGPLSKFVLGGKRAGIGLLEPQVKTMAQQVASALEFMHSLNLVHGCVTLDNILVVGPNLSSFKLSDFGSTRPVGSLVKKTEITSSCIYPPEISQILPQEKYYMYTSLDVWQVGILIVQCLTGCDPWQEADITDPFYCQFSDWHKKKSIRVPDLFKVFSPRLVRLMKRLLEPKSTKRCEIKEVNKYLSDKWICRECGLGSSRTSLQKSESSVSRMSRKSSTRSIRQRNGPLKSSSSVRIVKFNDNSVYVEQ
;
A
#
# COMPACT_ATOMS: atom_id res chain seq x y z
N MET A 1 -37.22 32.38 -58.12
CA MET A 1 -38.53 31.69 -58.12
C MET A 1 -38.29 30.20 -57.94
N SER A 2 -38.89 29.65 -56.88
CA SER A 2 -39.22 28.25 -56.60
C SER A 2 -38.52 27.14 -57.41
N THR A 3 -37.77 26.28 -56.72
CA THR A 3 -37.80 24.84 -57.02
C THR A 3 -37.64 24.05 -55.73
N ARG A 4 -38.75 23.43 -55.32
CA ARG A 4 -38.90 22.58 -54.13
C ARG A 4 -37.99 21.35 -54.23
N GLN A 5 -37.23 21.12 -53.16
CA GLN A 5 -36.54 19.86 -52.87
C GLN A 5 -37.56 18.73 -52.61
N LYS A 6 -37.30 17.55 -53.17
CA LYS A 6 -37.83 16.27 -52.65
C LYS A 6 -36.83 15.72 -51.63
N PRO A 7 -37.26 15.16 -50.48
CA PRO A 7 -36.35 14.48 -49.57
C PRO A 7 -36.02 13.08 -50.10
N LEU A 8 -34.73 12.77 -50.27
CA LEU A 8 -34.23 11.41 -50.41
C LEU A 8 -34.05 10.79 -49.03
N ALA A 9 -34.61 9.60 -48.85
CA ALA A 9 -34.47 8.79 -47.65
C ALA A 9 -33.00 8.43 -47.38
N VAL A 10 -32.53 8.69 -46.16
CA VAL A 10 -31.23 8.23 -45.66
C VAL A 10 -31.45 6.86 -45.00
N PRO A 11 -30.73 5.80 -45.42
CA PRO A 11 -30.78 4.53 -44.71
C PRO A 11 -30.07 4.68 -43.37
N HIS A 12 -30.79 4.44 -42.27
CA HIS A 12 -30.20 4.23 -40.96
C HIS A 12 -29.36 2.94 -40.99
N THR A 13 -28.04 3.07 -41.06
CA THR A 13 -27.12 2.00 -40.66
C THR A 13 -26.45 2.41 -39.35
N SER A 14 -27.10 2.06 -38.25
CA SER A 14 -26.50 2.00 -36.92
C SER A 14 -25.41 0.93 -36.95
N LYS A 15 -24.16 1.32 -37.17
CA LYS A 15 -23.03 0.46 -36.82
C LYS A 15 -22.83 0.58 -35.31
N GLU A 16 -23.45 -0.34 -34.57
CA GLU A 16 -23.04 -0.63 -33.20
C GLU A 16 -21.56 -1.01 -33.21
N VAL A 17 -20.74 -0.15 -32.61
CA VAL A 17 -19.36 -0.47 -32.27
C VAL A 17 -19.43 -1.46 -31.11
N GLN A 18 -19.10 -2.72 -31.38
CA GLN A 18 -18.93 -3.72 -30.31
C GLN A 18 -17.76 -3.31 -29.41
N PRO A 19 -17.89 -3.41 -28.08
CA PRO A 19 -16.76 -3.23 -27.17
C PRO A 19 -15.84 -4.46 -27.26
N GLN A 20 -14.76 -4.35 -28.04
CA GLN A 20 -13.70 -5.35 -28.06
C GLN A 20 -12.76 -5.16 -26.87
N GLY A 21 -12.85 -6.12 -25.95
CA GLY A 21 -12.02 -6.30 -24.78
C GLY A 21 -12.61 -7.40 -23.90
N SER A 22 -13.05 -8.51 -24.52
CA SER A 22 -13.59 -9.66 -23.80
C SER A 22 -12.47 -10.27 -22.97
N LEU A 23 -12.60 -10.23 -21.64
CA LEU A 23 -11.82 -11.08 -20.75
C LEU A 23 -12.01 -12.52 -21.23
N GLU A 24 -10.97 -13.13 -21.78
CA GLU A 24 -11.02 -14.54 -22.12
C GLU A 24 -11.30 -15.32 -20.83
N LYS A 25 -12.28 -16.23 -20.88
CA LYS A 25 -12.46 -17.22 -19.82
C LYS A 25 -11.29 -18.19 -19.88
N LEU A 26 -10.19 -17.83 -19.23
CA LEU A 26 -9.03 -18.70 -19.07
C LEU A 26 -9.42 -19.89 -18.17
N CYS A 27 -9.10 -21.12 -18.58
CA CYS A 27 -9.25 -22.30 -17.73
C CYS A 27 -8.06 -22.35 -16.76
N VAL A 28 -8.19 -21.69 -15.61
CA VAL A 28 -7.13 -21.56 -14.59
C VAL A 28 -6.52 -22.90 -14.19
N GLN A 29 -7.29 -23.99 -14.22
CA GLN A 29 -6.85 -25.33 -13.82
C GLN A 29 -5.97 -26.03 -14.87
N GLU A 30 -6.08 -25.69 -16.15
CA GLU A 30 -5.25 -26.25 -17.21
C GLU A 30 -3.91 -25.50 -17.32
N ASP A 31 -3.91 -24.18 -17.05
CA ASP A 31 -2.74 -23.32 -17.21
C ASP A 31 -1.90 -23.15 -15.93
N PHE A 32 -2.50 -23.34 -14.75
CA PHE A 32 -1.85 -23.08 -13.47
C PHE A 32 -2.05 -24.19 -12.45
N ARG A 33 -0.95 -24.73 -11.95
CA ARG A 33 -0.95 -25.61 -10.77
C ARG A 33 -0.93 -24.77 -9.49
N PHE A 34 -1.99 -24.86 -8.69
CA PHE A 34 -2.04 -24.28 -7.35
C PHE A 34 -0.91 -24.84 -6.46
N LEU A 35 -0.24 -23.96 -5.71
CA LEU A 35 0.77 -24.37 -4.72
C LEU A 35 0.35 -23.99 -3.30
N LYS A 36 0.06 -22.72 -3.03
CA LYS A 36 -0.39 -22.24 -1.71
C LYS A 36 -1.00 -20.85 -1.78
N ILE A 37 -1.78 -20.50 -0.76
CA ILE A 37 -2.12 -19.10 -0.49
C ILE A 37 -0.89 -18.43 0.15
N VAL A 38 -0.45 -17.29 -0.39
CA VAL A 38 0.69 -16.51 0.10
C VAL A 38 0.23 -15.43 1.07
N ALA A 39 -0.87 -14.77 0.75
CA ALA A 39 -1.46 -13.71 1.56
C ALA A 39 -2.98 -13.69 1.38
N GLU A 40 -3.68 -13.32 2.43
CA GLU A 40 -5.13 -13.13 2.44
C GLU A 40 -5.42 -11.80 3.15
N GLY A 41 -5.82 -10.81 2.36
CA GLY A 41 -6.26 -9.51 2.84
C GLY A 41 -7.78 -9.46 2.94
N ARG A 42 -8.30 -8.30 3.36
CA ARG A 42 -9.75 -8.10 3.48
C ARG A 42 -10.49 -8.19 2.14
N PHE A 43 -9.84 -7.79 1.05
CA PHE A 43 -10.47 -7.60 -0.26
C PHE A 43 -9.74 -8.33 -1.39
N SER A 44 -8.57 -8.90 -1.10
CA SER A 44 -7.73 -9.56 -2.08
C SER A 44 -7.03 -10.79 -1.49
N LYS A 45 -6.73 -11.76 -2.36
CA LYS A 45 -5.99 -12.98 -2.02
C LYS A 45 -4.85 -13.15 -3.01
N ILE A 46 -3.67 -13.43 -2.49
CA ILE A 46 -2.48 -13.73 -3.29
C ILE A 46 -2.24 -15.22 -3.24
N VAL A 47 -2.27 -15.87 -4.41
CA VAL A 47 -2.11 -17.31 -4.56
C VAL A 47 -0.83 -17.60 -5.34
N LEU A 48 0.07 -18.40 -4.76
CA LEU A 48 1.22 -18.92 -5.47
C LEU A 48 0.79 -20.09 -6.35
N VAL A 49 1.12 -19.98 -7.63
CA VAL A 49 0.88 -21.00 -8.64
C VAL A 49 2.17 -21.34 -9.38
N ARG A 50 2.12 -22.44 -10.13
CA ARG A 50 3.16 -22.83 -11.08
C ARG A 50 2.56 -22.94 -12.47
N LYS A 51 3.17 -22.26 -13.44
CA LYS A 51 2.92 -22.46 -14.87
C LYS A 51 4.20 -23.08 -15.44
N ASP A 52 4.10 -24.29 -15.98
CA ASP A 52 5.25 -25.10 -16.39
C ASP A 52 6.31 -25.25 -15.28
N THR A 53 7.45 -24.58 -15.43
CA THR A 53 8.54 -24.55 -14.42
C THR A 53 8.55 -23.28 -13.57
N ASP A 54 7.83 -22.24 -13.99
CA ASP A 54 7.87 -20.92 -13.39
C ASP A 54 6.87 -20.76 -12.26
N LYS A 55 7.31 -20.10 -11.19
CA LYS A 55 6.44 -19.71 -10.06
C LYS A 55 5.88 -18.32 -10.30
N MET A 56 4.57 -18.18 -10.17
CA MET A 56 3.85 -16.93 -10.37
C MET A 56 2.92 -16.67 -9.19
N ALA A 57 2.50 -15.42 -9.03
CA ALA A 57 1.49 -15.02 -8.06
C ALA A 57 0.21 -14.59 -8.78
N LEU A 58 -0.92 -15.19 -8.44
CA LEU A 58 -2.23 -14.71 -8.84
C LEU A 58 -2.73 -13.73 -7.78
N LYS A 59 -3.03 -12.49 -8.17
CA LYS A 59 -3.73 -11.53 -7.33
C LYS A 59 -5.21 -11.58 -7.66
N ALA A 60 -5.99 -12.18 -6.78
CA ALA A 60 -7.44 -12.29 -6.90
C ALA A 60 -8.12 -11.21 -6.05
N ILE A 61 -8.98 -10.41 -6.65
CA ILE A 61 -9.70 -9.29 -6.02
C ILE A 61 -11.20 -9.58 -6.08
N SER A 62 -11.88 -9.46 -4.93
CA SER A 62 -13.33 -9.71 -4.87
C SER A 62 -14.10 -8.62 -5.62
N SER A 63 -15.01 -9.01 -6.51
CA SER A 63 -15.92 -8.08 -7.20
C SER A 63 -16.92 -7.39 -6.26
N GLU A 64 -17.10 -7.90 -5.03
CA GLU A 64 -17.90 -7.23 -4.00
C GLU A 64 -17.16 -6.04 -3.37
N SER A 65 -15.83 -6.02 -3.49
CA SER A 65 -14.96 -5.06 -2.79
C SER A 65 -14.38 -4.00 -3.71
N ALA A 66 -14.27 -4.28 -5.01
CA ALA A 66 -13.73 -3.38 -6.02
C ALA A 66 -14.54 -3.46 -7.31
N THR A 67 -14.69 -2.33 -8.00
CA THR A 67 -15.29 -2.31 -9.33
C THR A 67 -14.34 -2.91 -10.37
N TYR A 68 -14.87 -3.29 -11.53
CA TYR A 68 -14.03 -3.75 -12.63
C TYR A 68 -13.08 -2.65 -13.10
N GLU A 69 -13.51 -1.38 -13.05
CA GLU A 69 -12.69 -0.22 -13.38
C GLU A 69 -11.52 -0.05 -12.40
N ASP A 70 -11.73 -0.33 -11.11
CA ASP A 70 -10.66 -0.30 -10.11
C ASP A 70 -9.63 -1.40 -10.37
N PHE A 71 -10.10 -2.62 -10.62
CA PHE A 71 -9.26 -3.76 -10.98
C PHE A 71 -8.44 -3.48 -12.25
N LYS A 72 -9.11 -3.03 -13.31
CA LYS A 72 -8.48 -2.78 -14.60
C LYS A 72 -7.42 -1.69 -14.47
N ARG A 73 -7.73 -0.61 -13.76
CA ARG A 73 -6.78 0.48 -13.52
C ARG A 73 -5.53 0.00 -12.78
N GLU A 74 -5.71 -0.81 -11.73
CA GLU A 74 -4.57 -1.39 -11.01
C GLU A 74 -3.69 -2.25 -11.93
N MET A 75 -4.32 -3.17 -12.67
CA MET A 75 -3.61 -4.07 -13.58
C MET A 75 -2.89 -3.30 -14.69
N ASP A 76 -3.57 -2.33 -15.32
CA ASP A 76 -3.02 -1.52 -16.41
C ASP A 76 -1.80 -0.72 -15.94
N TYR A 77 -1.88 -0.04 -14.80
CA TYR A 77 -0.73 0.68 -14.25
C TYR A 77 0.41 -0.26 -13.89
N ASN A 78 0.12 -1.39 -13.25
CA ASN A 78 1.16 -2.34 -12.90
C ASN A 78 1.86 -2.88 -14.16
N TYR A 79 1.10 -3.29 -15.18
CA TYR A 79 1.65 -3.80 -16.44
C TYR A 79 2.50 -2.74 -17.15
N PHE A 80 1.98 -1.51 -17.27
CA PHE A 80 2.69 -0.39 -17.89
C PHE A 80 4.02 -0.06 -17.19
N LEU A 81 4.05 -0.15 -15.87
CA LEU A 81 5.23 0.18 -15.05
C LEU A 81 6.21 -1.00 -14.86
N SER A 82 5.81 -2.22 -15.22
CA SER A 82 6.58 -3.46 -15.04
C SER A 82 7.99 -3.49 -15.66
N PRO A 83 8.32 -2.72 -16.72
CA PRO A 83 9.69 -2.69 -17.23
C PRO A 83 10.75 -2.18 -16.24
N HIS A 84 10.35 -1.45 -15.19
CA HIS A 84 11.31 -0.95 -14.19
C HIS A 84 11.76 -2.07 -13.23
N PRO A 85 13.07 -2.26 -12.97
CA PRO A 85 13.59 -3.40 -12.22
C PRO A 85 13.11 -3.47 -10.75
N ASN A 86 12.78 -2.33 -10.15
CA ASN A 86 12.26 -2.24 -8.77
C ASN A 86 10.73 -2.10 -8.70
N ILE A 87 10.01 -2.51 -9.74
CA ILE A 87 8.54 -2.63 -9.75
C ILE A 87 8.18 -4.09 -9.99
N ILE A 88 7.21 -4.61 -9.24
CA ILE A 88 6.75 -6.00 -9.41
C ILE A 88 6.20 -6.18 -10.82
N THR A 89 6.66 -7.20 -11.55
CA THR A 89 6.19 -7.43 -12.91
C THR A 89 4.77 -7.99 -12.89
N SER A 90 3.89 -7.41 -13.67
CA SER A 90 2.56 -7.92 -14.00
C SER A 90 2.56 -8.49 -15.41
N TYR A 91 1.80 -9.56 -15.62
CA TYR A 91 1.57 -10.15 -16.94
C TYR A 91 0.15 -9.79 -17.40
N ASN A 92 0.01 -9.36 -18.65
CA ASN A 92 -1.27 -8.91 -19.22
C ASN A 92 -2.21 -10.09 -19.56
N VAL A 93 -2.57 -10.87 -18.54
CA VAL A 93 -3.45 -12.04 -18.64
C VAL A 93 -4.50 -11.99 -17.51
N PRO A 94 -5.47 -11.06 -17.58
CA PRO A 94 -6.56 -11.04 -16.62
C PRO A 94 -7.62 -12.09 -16.94
N PHE A 95 -8.28 -12.61 -15.90
CA PHE A 95 -9.44 -13.47 -16.05
C PHE A 95 -10.38 -13.32 -14.85
N ILE A 96 -11.59 -13.87 -14.99
CA ILE A 96 -12.59 -13.92 -13.92
C ILE A 96 -12.75 -15.36 -13.46
N LEU A 97 -12.69 -15.58 -12.15
CA LEU A 97 -12.93 -16.87 -11.51
C LEU A 97 -13.86 -16.68 -10.31
N ASP A 98 -15.05 -17.26 -10.32
CA ASP A 98 -16.00 -17.23 -9.19
C ASP A 98 -16.21 -15.83 -8.56
N ASN A 99 -16.52 -14.82 -9.39
CA ASN A 99 -16.67 -13.41 -8.99
C ASN A 99 -15.37 -12.75 -8.45
N LEU A 100 -14.22 -13.33 -8.73
CA LEU A 100 -12.91 -12.73 -8.47
C LEU A 100 -12.34 -12.20 -9.79
N PHE A 101 -11.91 -10.95 -9.79
CA PHE A 101 -11.03 -10.43 -10.83
C PHE A 101 -9.60 -10.85 -10.52
N VAL A 102 -8.93 -11.53 -11.45
CA VAL A 102 -7.61 -12.11 -11.22
C VAL A 102 -6.64 -11.63 -12.29
N PHE A 103 -5.43 -11.25 -11.87
CA PHE A 103 -4.31 -11.02 -12.78
C PHE A 103 -3.02 -11.66 -12.23
N VAL A 104 -2.05 -11.87 -13.12
CA VAL A 104 -0.82 -12.63 -12.83
C VAL A 104 0.34 -11.67 -12.61
N GLN A 105 1.14 -11.94 -11.58
CA GLN A 105 2.34 -11.20 -11.22
C GLN A 105 3.53 -12.13 -11.03
N GLU A 106 4.73 -11.55 -11.10
CA GLU A 106 5.96 -12.20 -10.63
C GLU A 106 5.79 -12.62 -9.16
N TYR A 107 6.32 -13.79 -8.83
CA TYR A 107 6.34 -14.26 -7.46
C TYR A 107 7.52 -13.65 -6.67
N ALA A 108 7.21 -12.96 -5.57
CA ALA A 108 8.21 -12.49 -4.60
C ALA A 108 8.46 -13.54 -3.49
N PRO A 109 9.57 -14.31 -3.54
CA PRO A 109 9.75 -15.49 -2.69
C PRO A 109 9.86 -15.22 -1.19
N TYR A 110 10.29 -14.02 -0.80
CA TYR A 110 10.50 -13.66 0.60
C TYR A 110 9.31 -12.92 1.22
N GLY A 111 8.32 -12.53 0.40
CA GLY A 111 7.11 -11.84 0.82
C GLY A 111 7.31 -10.35 1.12
N PRO A 112 6.35 -9.70 1.80
CA PRO A 112 6.40 -8.26 2.08
C PRO A 112 7.46 -7.90 3.12
N LEU A 113 7.94 -6.66 3.06
CA LEU A 113 8.94 -6.11 3.98
C LEU A 113 8.44 -6.05 5.42
N SER A 114 7.13 -5.88 5.62
CA SER A 114 6.48 -5.91 6.94
C SER A 114 6.84 -7.15 7.76
N LYS A 115 6.97 -8.31 7.13
CA LYS A 115 7.41 -9.57 7.79
C LYS A 115 8.78 -9.45 8.45
N PHE A 116 9.68 -8.63 7.91
CA PHE A 116 11.05 -8.47 8.40
C PHE A 116 11.17 -7.37 9.45
N VAL A 117 10.31 -6.35 9.38
CA VAL A 117 10.34 -5.19 10.29
C VAL A 117 9.45 -5.42 11.52
N LEU A 118 8.25 -5.97 11.32
CA LEU A 118 7.22 -6.15 12.35
C LEU A 118 7.08 -7.61 12.80
N GLY A 119 7.68 -8.56 12.09
CA GLY A 119 7.53 -9.99 12.36
C GLY A 119 8.65 -10.61 13.20
N GLY A 120 8.28 -11.65 13.96
CA GLY A 120 9.21 -12.56 14.63
C GLY A 120 10.00 -11.94 15.80
N LYS A 121 11.11 -12.59 16.18
CA LYS A 121 11.95 -12.19 17.33
C LYS A 121 12.67 -10.82 17.16
N ARG A 122 12.60 -10.22 15.96
CA ARG A 122 13.23 -8.94 15.62
C ARG A 122 12.23 -7.78 15.49
N ALA A 123 10.94 -8.03 15.72
CA ALA A 123 9.92 -6.99 15.75
C ALA A 123 10.33 -5.86 16.72
N GLY A 124 10.25 -4.61 16.25
CA GLY A 124 10.58 -3.43 17.05
C GLY A 124 12.08 -3.16 17.25
N ILE A 125 12.98 -3.81 16.50
CA ILE A 125 14.44 -3.55 16.54
C ILE A 125 14.90 -2.73 15.32
N GLY A 126 14.20 -2.86 14.19
CA GLY A 126 14.64 -2.32 12.91
C GLY A 126 15.62 -3.23 12.16
N LEU A 127 15.87 -2.88 10.90
CA LEU A 127 16.78 -3.54 9.98
C LEU A 127 18.18 -2.92 10.05
N LEU A 128 19.16 -3.64 9.49
CA LEU A 128 20.52 -3.12 9.42
C LEU A 128 20.57 -1.93 8.45
N GLU A 129 21.33 -0.89 8.81
CA GLU A 129 21.48 0.33 8.01
C GLU A 129 21.76 0.06 6.51
N PRO A 130 22.67 -0.85 6.11
CA PRO A 130 22.89 -1.16 4.70
C PRO A 130 21.64 -1.70 3.99
N GLN A 131 20.82 -2.50 4.68
CA GLN A 131 19.59 -3.06 4.10
C GLN A 131 18.55 -1.96 3.87
N VAL A 132 18.42 -1.02 4.82
CA VAL A 132 17.49 0.11 4.66
C VAL A 132 17.95 1.05 3.56
N LYS A 133 19.26 1.27 3.41
CA LYS A 133 19.80 2.07 2.30
C LYS A 133 19.52 1.44 0.93
N THR A 134 19.75 0.14 0.79
CA THR A 134 19.41 -0.59 -0.44
C THR A 134 17.92 -0.50 -0.76
N MET A 135 17.06 -0.71 0.25
CA MET A 135 15.61 -0.54 0.11
C MET A 135 15.26 0.88 -0.33
N ALA A 136 15.77 1.90 0.37
CA ALA A 136 15.46 3.30 0.08
C ALA A 136 15.92 3.71 -1.32
N GLN A 137 17.09 3.25 -1.77
CA GLN A 137 17.59 3.49 -3.12
C GLN A 137 16.68 2.87 -4.19
N GLN A 138 16.30 1.61 -4.01
CA GLN A 138 15.49 0.87 -5.00
C GLN A 138 14.05 1.39 -5.07
N VAL A 139 13.44 1.71 -3.93
CA VAL A 139 12.12 2.33 -3.86
C VAL A 139 12.16 3.75 -4.43
N ALA A 140 13.19 4.54 -4.13
CA ALA A 140 13.37 5.87 -4.71
C ALA A 140 13.52 5.81 -6.24
N SER A 141 14.26 4.82 -6.77
CA SER A 141 14.38 4.61 -8.22
C SER A 141 13.03 4.32 -8.88
N ALA A 142 12.22 3.42 -8.30
CA ALA A 142 10.89 3.11 -8.82
C ALA A 142 9.96 4.33 -8.81
N LEU A 143 9.97 5.10 -7.71
CA LEU A 143 9.14 6.30 -7.59
C LEU A 143 9.64 7.44 -8.48
N GLU A 144 10.94 7.62 -8.67
CA GLU A 144 11.50 8.60 -9.61
C GLU A 144 11.02 8.31 -11.03
N PHE A 145 11.02 7.03 -11.44
CA PHE A 145 10.44 6.60 -12.70
C PHE A 145 8.94 6.93 -12.80
N MET A 146 8.13 6.55 -11.81
CA MET A 146 6.69 6.88 -11.79
C MET A 146 6.41 8.39 -11.83
N HIS A 147 7.16 9.17 -11.04
CA HIS A 147 7.02 10.62 -10.95
C HIS A 147 7.37 11.30 -12.28
N SER A 148 8.35 10.76 -13.03
CA SER A 148 8.68 11.24 -14.39
C SER A 148 7.53 11.05 -15.39
N LEU A 149 6.61 10.13 -15.10
CA LEU A 149 5.41 9.84 -15.89
C LEU A 149 4.17 10.57 -15.36
N ASN A 150 4.34 11.51 -14.42
CA ASN A 150 3.26 12.20 -13.71
C ASN A 150 2.28 11.25 -13.01
N LEU A 151 2.79 10.14 -12.46
CA LEU A 151 2.03 9.20 -11.65
C LEU A 151 2.44 9.30 -10.19
N VAL A 152 1.45 9.15 -9.31
CA VAL A 152 1.62 9.06 -7.85
C VAL A 152 1.23 7.65 -7.44
N HIS A 153 2.10 6.96 -6.70
CA HIS A 153 1.81 5.60 -6.23
C HIS A 153 0.66 5.60 -5.21
N GLY A 154 0.73 6.50 -4.22
CA GLY A 154 -0.30 6.79 -3.23
C GLY A 154 -0.33 5.86 -2.01
N CYS A 155 0.32 4.70 -2.08
CA CYS A 155 0.29 3.70 -1.00
C CYS A 155 1.66 3.04 -0.75
N VAL A 156 2.69 3.84 -0.45
CA VAL A 156 4.04 3.31 -0.15
C VAL A 156 4.13 2.91 1.32
N THR A 157 4.05 1.61 1.60
CA THR A 157 4.05 1.05 2.96
C THR A 157 4.92 -0.21 3.05
N LEU A 158 5.17 -0.70 4.26
CA LEU A 158 5.92 -1.95 4.49
C LEU A 158 5.28 -3.18 3.79
N ASP A 159 3.96 -3.22 3.67
CA ASP A 159 3.26 -4.33 3.03
C ASP A 159 3.39 -4.30 1.50
N ASN A 160 3.59 -3.11 0.93
CA ASN A 160 3.63 -2.88 -0.50
C ASN A 160 5.06 -2.87 -1.07
N ILE A 161 6.09 -3.07 -0.23
CA ILE A 161 7.46 -3.37 -0.66
C ILE A 161 7.70 -4.87 -0.54
N LEU A 162 7.89 -5.53 -1.68
CA LEU A 162 8.15 -6.97 -1.76
C LEU A 162 9.65 -7.25 -1.76
N VAL A 163 10.07 -8.24 -0.98
CA VAL A 163 11.46 -8.73 -0.94
C VAL A 163 11.59 -9.86 -1.96
N VAL A 164 12.44 -9.67 -2.96
CA VAL A 164 12.69 -10.65 -4.02
C VAL A 164 14.09 -11.27 -3.93
N GLY A 165 15.06 -10.54 -3.35
CA GLY A 165 16.42 -11.01 -3.17
C GLY A 165 16.70 -11.58 -1.77
N PRO A 166 17.63 -12.54 -1.64
CA PRO A 166 18.06 -13.04 -0.35
C PRO A 166 18.67 -11.92 0.51
N ASN A 167 18.62 -12.08 1.83
CA ASN A 167 19.28 -11.17 2.79
C ASN A 167 18.89 -9.69 2.65
N LEU A 168 17.68 -9.39 2.15
CA LEU A 168 17.19 -8.02 1.96
C LEU A 168 18.06 -7.22 0.95
N SER A 169 18.47 -7.88 -0.13
CA SER A 169 19.32 -7.29 -1.18
C SER A 169 18.55 -6.73 -2.37
N SER A 170 17.29 -7.16 -2.59
CA SER A 170 16.47 -6.71 -3.71
C SER A 170 15.01 -6.58 -3.32
N PHE A 171 14.42 -5.45 -3.69
CA PHE A 171 13.10 -4.97 -3.34
C PHE A 171 12.36 -4.51 -4.60
N LYS A 172 11.04 -4.75 -4.60
CA LYS A 172 10.13 -4.28 -5.65
C LYS A 172 8.92 -3.61 -5.04
N LEU A 173 8.55 -2.45 -5.56
CA LEU A 173 7.30 -1.76 -5.26
C LEU A 173 6.13 -2.52 -5.89
N SER A 174 5.02 -2.60 -5.16
CA SER A 174 3.81 -3.34 -5.56
C SER A 174 2.55 -2.60 -5.11
N ASP A 175 1.40 -3.12 -5.55
CA ASP A 175 0.05 -2.64 -5.19
C ASP A 175 -0.31 -1.26 -5.73
N PHE A 176 -0.72 -1.24 -6.99
CA PHE A 176 -1.02 -0.02 -7.76
C PHE A 176 -2.51 0.40 -7.69
N GLY A 177 -3.31 -0.16 -6.78
CA GLY A 177 -4.75 0.12 -6.68
C GLY A 177 -5.07 1.59 -6.38
N SER A 178 -4.19 2.24 -5.60
CA SER A 178 -4.26 3.67 -5.27
C SER A 178 -3.52 4.57 -6.27
N THR A 179 -2.86 4.01 -7.29
CA THR A 179 -2.08 4.82 -8.25
C THR A 179 -2.99 5.72 -9.07
N ARG A 180 -2.59 6.99 -9.22
CA ARG A 180 -3.33 8.02 -9.96
C ARG A 180 -2.39 8.98 -10.68
N PRO A 181 -2.84 9.64 -11.76
CA PRO A 181 -2.16 10.80 -12.30
C PRO A 181 -2.07 11.93 -11.26
N VAL A 182 -0.97 12.70 -11.31
CA VAL A 182 -0.81 13.92 -10.52
C VAL A 182 -1.99 14.87 -10.77
N GLY A 183 -2.54 15.45 -9.69
CA GLY A 183 -3.70 16.33 -9.75
C GLY A 183 -5.05 15.60 -9.76
N SER A 184 -5.07 14.28 -9.62
CA SER A 184 -6.33 13.53 -9.45
C SER A 184 -6.99 13.85 -8.12
N LEU A 185 -8.30 14.09 -8.15
CA LEU A 185 -9.12 14.32 -6.95
C LEU A 185 -9.67 12.98 -6.45
N VAL A 186 -9.27 12.54 -5.25
CA VAL A 186 -9.65 11.25 -4.65
C VAL A 186 -10.26 11.44 -3.28
N LYS A 187 -11.16 10.54 -2.85
CA LYS A 187 -11.65 10.52 -1.46
C LYS A 187 -10.58 9.94 -0.53
N LYS A 188 -10.54 10.42 0.71
CA LYS A 188 -9.63 9.87 1.73
C LYS A 188 -9.81 8.37 1.98
N THR A 189 -11.05 7.88 1.91
CA THR A 189 -11.35 6.44 2.06
C THR A 189 -10.92 5.57 0.88
N GLU A 190 -10.57 6.14 -0.29
CA GLU A 190 -10.13 5.35 -1.46
C GLU A 190 -8.67 4.88 -1.34
N ILE A 191 -7.87 5.51 -0.46
CA ILE A 191 -6.51 5.05 -0.15
C ILE A 191 -6.56 4.23 1.14
N THR A 192 -5.75 3.17 1.18
CA THR A 192 -5.77 2.20 2.28
C THR A 192 -5.54 2.84 3.65
N SER A 193 -6.19 2.29 4.68
CA SER A 193 -6.09 2.77 6.06
C SER A 193 -4.73 2.49 6.72
N SER A 194 -3.82 1.77 6.05
CA SER A 194 -2.52 1.40 6.59
C SER A 194 -1.45 2.47 6.40
N CYS A 195 -1.74 3.54 5.66
CA CYS A 195 -0.81 4.63 5.42
C CYS A 195 -0.87 5.68 6.53
N ILE A 196 0.28 6.06 7.08
CA ILE A 196 0.40 7.29 7.87
C ILE A 196 0.40 8.48 6.91
N TYR A 197 -0.75 9.14 6.79
CA TYR A 197 -0.92 10.27 5.89
C TYR A 197 -0.06 11.47 6.28
N PRO A 198 0.30 12.33 5.31
CA PRO A 198 0.90 13.61 5.62
C PRO A 198 -0.15 14.58 6.22
N PRO A 199 0.30 15.67 6.88
CA PRO A 199 -0.58 16.56 7.64
C PRO A 199 -1.70 17.19 6.79
N GLU A 200 -1.40 17.50 5.53
CA GLU A 200 -2.38 18.03 4.57
C GLU A 200 -3.54 17.07 4.26
N ILE A 201 -3.40 15.77 4.53
CA ILE A 201 -4.43 14.75 4.33
C ILE A 201 -4.97 14.22 5.67
N SER A 202 -4.14 14.09 6.71
CA SER A 202 -4.61 13.65 8.05
C SER A 202 -5.73 14.55 8.58
N GLN A 203 -5.67 15.85 8.34
CA GLN A 203 -6.68 16.83 8.81
C GLN A 203 -8.02 16.79 8.05
N ILE A 204 -8.06 16.13 6.90
CA ILE A 204 -9.25 16.02 6.04
C ILE A 204 -10.17 14.92 6.60
N LEU A 205 -11.49 15.14 6.54
CA LEU A 205 -12.46 14.14 7.01
C LEU A 205 -12.51 12.91 6.08
N PRO A 206 -12.88 11.71 6.56
CA PRO A 206 -12.86 10.49 5.75
C PRO A 206 -13.61 10.58 4.41
N GLN A 207 -14.74 11.31 4.36
CA GLN A 207 -15.57 11.44 3.15
C GLN A 207 -15.16 12.61 2.25
N GLU A 208 -14.22 13.44 2.70
CA GLU A 208 -13.72 14.56 1.93
C GLU A 208 -12.68 14.10 0.90
N LYS A 209 -12.46 14.95 -0.10
CA LYS A 209 -11.56 14.70 -1.22
C LYS A 209 -10.33 15.57 -1.15
N TYR A 210 -9.23 15.08 -1.73
CA TYR A 210 -7.99 15.83 -1.86
C TYR A 210 -7.30 15.51 -3.18
N TYR A 211 -6.39 16.39 -3.59
CA TYR A 211 -5.60 16.23 -4.79
C TYR A 211 -4.32 15.43 -4.52
N MET A 212 -4.06 14.42 -5.34
CA MET A 212 -2.84 13.61 -5.24
C MET A 212 -1.65 14.28 -5.94
N TYR A 213 -0.54 14.36 -5.23
CA TYR A 213 0.74 14.85 -5.74
C TYR A 213 1.87 13.92 -5.34
N THR A 214 2.98 13.94 -6.09
CA THR A 214 4.17 13.12 -5.83
C THR A 214 4.76 13.33 -4.43
N SER A 215 4.51 14.48 -3.81
CA SER A 215 4.88 14.77 -2.42
C SER A 215 4.27 13.77 -1.42
N LEU A 216 3.14 13.14 -1.73
CA LEU A 216 2.55 12.07 -0.90
C LEU A 216 3.51 10.88 -0.78
N ASP A 217 4.01 10.38 -1.92
CA ASP A 217 4.94 9.25 -1.93
C ASP A 217 6.25 9.59 -1.20
N VAL A 218 6.73 10.83 -1.35
CA VAL A 218 7.94 11.30 -0.64
C VAL A 218 7.78 11.25 0.88
N TRP A 219 6.61 11.68 1.38
CA TRP A 219 6.31 11.58 2.82
C TRP A 219 6.29 10.13 3.28
N GLN A 220 5.59 9.27 2.53
CA GLN A 220 5.46 7.86 2.84
C GLN A 220 6.82 7.14 2.85
N VAL A 221 7.75 7.50 1.96
CA VAL A 221 9.13 6.99 2.01
C VAL A 221 9.86 7.46 3.28
N GLY A 222 9.62 8.69 3.74
CA GLY A 222 10.15 9.17 5.02
C GLY A 222 9.67 8.30 6.20
N ILE A 223 8.38 7.99 6.25
CA ILE A 223 7.80 7.08 7.25
C ILE A 223 8.43 5.68 7.13
N LEU A 224 8.50 5.14 5.90
CA LEU A 224 9.06 3.82 5.61
C LEU A 224 10.51 3.69 6.09
N ILE A 225 11.35 4.70 5.86
CA ILE A 225 12.76 4.69 6.33
C ILE A 225 12.81 4.66 7.87
N VAL A 226 11.99 5.45 8.55
CA VAL A 226 11.94 5.47 10.02
C VAL A 226 11.49 4.11 10.56
N GLN A 227 10.41 3.55 10.00
CA GLN A 227 9.92 2.23 10.37
C GLN A 227 10.98 1.15 10.15
N CYS A 228 11.68 1.19 9.01
CA CYS A 228 12.70 0.20 8.72
C CYS A 228 13.93 0.32 9.64
N LEU A 229 14.33 1.51 10.06
CA LEU A 229 15.49 1.69 10.94
C LEU A 229 15.19 1.42 12.41
N THR A 230 13.95 1.63 12.84
CA THR A 230 13.60 1.58 14.27
C THR A 230 12.65 0.43 14.63
N GLY A 231 11.96 -0.12 13.64
CA GLY A 231 10.87 -1.08 13.85
C GLY A 231 9.60 -0.46 14.43
N CYS A 232 9.50 0.87 14.47
CA CYS A 232 8.39 1.60 15.09
C CYS A 232 7.83 2.68 14.15
N ASP A 233 6.55 2.97 14.29
CA ASP A 233 5.93 4.14 13.69
C ASP A 233 6.41 5.42 14.39
N PRO A 234 6.65 6.51 13.65
CA PRO A 234 7.04 7.77 14.27
C PRO A 234 5.90 8.46 15.04
N TRP A 235 4.67 8.19 14.62
CA TRP A 235 3.39 8.65 15.19
C TRP A 235 2.27 7.82 14.55
N GLN A 236 1.07 7.89 15.11
CA GLN A 236 -0.10 7.21 14.53
C GLN A 236 -0.77 8.09 13.47
N GLU A 237 -0.92 9.39 13.75
CA GLU A 237 -1.52 10.36 12.83
C GLU A 237 -0.66 11.62 12.75
N ALA A 238 -0.60 12.24 11.57
CA ALA A 238 0.20 13.45 11.36
C ALA A 238 -0.62 14.74 11.62
N ASP A 239 -1.29 14.82 12.76
CA ASP A 239 -2.12 15.97 13.14
C ASP A 239 -1.94 16.41 14.61
N ILE A 240 -2.70 17.42 15.00
CA ILE A 240 -2.59 18.03 16.34
C ILE A 240 -3.02 17.11 17.48
N THR A 241 -3.68 15.98 17.20
CA THR A 241 -4.14 15.01 18.18
C THR A 241 -3.05 14.03 18.58
N ASP A 242 -2.02 13.85 17.74
CA ASP A 242 -0.90 12.98 18.03
C ASP A 242 0.26 13.76 18.69
N PRO A 243 0.62 13.42 19.95
CA PRO A 243 1.65 14.14 20.68
C PRO A 243 3.07 13.91 20.13
N PHE A 244 3.34 12.78 19.48
CA PHE A 244 4.65 12.50 18.88
C PHE A 244 4.83 13.29 17.59
N TYR A 245 3.78 13.38 16.77
CA TYR A 245 3.81 14.26 15.60
C TYR A 245 3.92 15.74 16.00
N CYS A 246 3.21 16.19 17.04
CA CYS A 246 3.33 17.56 17.54
C CYS A 246 4.77 17.91 17.95
N GLN A 247 5.44 17.02 18.71
CA GLN A 247 6.85 17.18 19.07
C GLN A 247 7.76 17.26 17.83
N PHE A 248 7.53 16.41 16.83
CA PHE A 248 8.26 16.45 15.57
C PHE A 248 8.03 17.77 14.83
N SER A 249 6.78 18.22 14.70
CA SER A 249 6.38 19.45 14.00
C SER A 249 7.00 20.68 14.63
N ASP A 250 7.02 20.77 15.97
CA ASP A 250 7.64 21.89 16.69
C ASP A 250 9.16 21.88 16.56
N TRP A 251 9.79 20.71 16.65
CA TRP A 251 11.23 20.57 16.43
C TRP A 251 11.65 20.85 14.97
N HIS A 252 10.82 20.44 14.00
CA HIS A 252 11.02 20.72 12.59
C HIS A 252 10.99 22.24 12.33
N LYS A 253 9.96 22.91 12.86
CA LYS A 253 9.75 24.37 12.77
C LYS A 253 10.67 25.21 13.65
N LYS A 254 11.63 24.59 14.36
CA LYS A 254 12.54 25.24 15.31
C LYS A 254 11.82 25.98 16.46
N LYS A 255 10.60 25.58 16.78
CA LYS A 255 9.87 26.05 17.97
C LYS A 255 10.36 25.36 19.24
N SER A 256 10.94 24.18 19.10
CA SER A 256 11.57 23.42 20.18
C SER A 256 12.98 22.99 19.80
N ILE A 257 13.91 23.10 20.74
CA ILE A 257 15.28 22.57 20.61
C ILE A 257 15.34 21.06 20.95
N ARG A 258 14.29 20.51 21.57
CA ARG A 258 14.25 19.10 21.98
C ARG A 258 14.07 18.22 20.75
N VAL A 259 15.05 17.36 20.49
CA VAL A 259 14.98 16.34 19.45
C VAL A 259 13.98 15.25 19.89
N PRO A 260 13.00 14.88 19.05
CA PRO A 260 12.09 13.77 19.35
C PRO A 260 12.86 12.46 19.56
N ASP A 261 12.42 11.66 20.54
CA ASP A 261 13.20 10.51 21.03
C ASP A 261 13.56 9.51 19.92
N LEU A 262 12.63 9.25 18.98
CA LEU A 262 12.86 8.34 17.86
C LEU A 262 13.94 8.83 16.89
N PHE A 263 14.16 10.15 16.81
CA PHE A 263 15.13 10.75 15.89
C PHE A 263 16.52 10.93 16.52
N LYS A 264 16.68 10.70 17.82
CA LYS A 264 17.98 10.82 18.52
C LYS A 264 19.00 9.78 18.07
N VAL A 265 18.54 8.62 17.61
CA VAL A 265 19.41 7.54 17.13
C VAL A 265 19.99 7.81 15.73
N PHE A 266 19.44 8.79 15.01
CA PHE A 266 19.83 9.13 13.65
C PHE A 266 21.02 10.08 13.62
N SER A 267 21.87 9.92 12.61
CA SER A 267 22.97 10.84 12.35
C SER A 267 22.46 12.22 11.94
N PRO A 268 23.26 13.29 12.11
CA PRO A 268 22.89 14.62 11.64
C PRO A 268 22.55 14.66 10.14
N ARG A 269 23.18 13.79 9.33
CA ARG A 269 22.90 13.66 7.89
C ARG A 269 21.54 13.02 7.64
N LEU A 270 21.22 11.92 8.32
CA LEU A 270 19.90 11.29 8.19
C LEU A 270 18.79 12.20 8.73
N VAL A 271 19.00 12.88 9.86
CA VAL A 271 18.05 13.88 10.38
C VAL A 271 17.74 14.95 9.34
N ARG A 272 18.74 15.43 8.59
CA ARG A 272 18.53 16.39 7.51
C ARG A 272 17.67 15.81 6.39
N LEU A 273 17.91 14.56 5.97
CA LEU A 273 17.06 13.88 5.01
C LEU A 273 15.61 13.73 5.53
N MET A 274 15.44 13.27 6.77
CA MET A 274 14.12 13.11 7.39
C MET A 274 13.34 14.43 7.43
N LYS A 275 13.98 15.55 7.78
CA LYS A 275 13.33 16.87 7.75
C LYS A 275 12.89 17.31 6.35
N ARG A 276 13.52 16.80 5.30
CA ARG A 276 13.17 17.12 3.90
C ARG A 276 12.07 16.21 3.35
N LEU A 277 12.11 14.92 3.67
CA LEU A 277 11.07 13.94 3.29
C LEU A 277 9.77 14.19 4.08
N LEU A 278 9.89 14.44 5.38
CA LEU A 278 8.79 14.68 6.32
C LEU A 278 8.54 16.18 6.54
N GLU A 279 8.74 17.00 5.51
CA GLU A 279 8.35 18.41 5.54
C GLU A 279 6.81 18.53 5.60
N PRO A 280 6.25 19.17 6.65
CA PRO A 280 4.80 19.28 6.82
C PRO A 280 4.09 20.03 5.69
N LYS A 281 4.75 21.00 5.02
CA LYS A 281 4.18 21.69 3.87
C LYS A 281 4.48 20.90 2.59
N SER A 282 3.46 20.29 1.99
CA SER A 282 3.58 19.51 0.74
C SER A 282 4.41 20.21 -0.35
N THR A 283 4.18 21.51 -0.57
CA THR A 283 4.86 22.32 -1.59
C THR A 283 6.34 22.59 -1.31
N LYS A 284 6.81 22.39 -0.08
CA LYS A 284 8.22 22.54 0.31
C LYS A 284 8.95 21.19 0.44
N ARG A 285 8.21 20.08 0.36
CA ARG A 285 8.75 18.73 0.46
C ARG A 285 9.67 18.47 -0.73
N CYS A 286 10.81 17.84 -0.47
CA CYS A 286 11.79 17.58 -1.53
C CYS A 286 11.28 16.55 -2.55
N GLU A 287 11.96 16.44 -3.69
CA GLU A 287 11.76 15.32 -4.61
C GLU A 287 12.38 14.02 -4.07
N ILE A 288 11.85 12.88 -4.52
CA ILE A 288 12.29 11.57 -4.03
C ILE A 288 13.78 11.27 -4.30
N LYS A 289 14.32 11.77 -5.42
CA LYS A 289 15.75 11.63 -5.78
C LYS A 289 16.71 12.23 -4.76
N GLU A 290 16.22 13.06 -3.84
CA GLU A 290 17.01 13.61 -2.74
C GLU A 290 17.62 12.52 -1.85
N VAL A 291 16.97 11.36 -1.73
CA VAL A 291 17.48 10.18 -0.97
C VAL A 291 18.89 9.80 -1.43
N ASN A 292 19.16 9.86 -2.73
CA ASN A 292 20.45 9.44 -3.32
C ASN A 292 21.64 10.25 -2.78
N LYS A 293 21.43 11.49 -2.34
CA LYS A 293 22.48 12.36 -1.77
C LYS A 293 22.94 11.95 -0.36
N TYR A 294 22.27 10.96 0.25
CA TYR A 294 22.54 10.52 1.61
C TYR A 294 22.94 9.04 1.73
N LEU A 295 22.96 8.28 0.63
CA LEU A 295 23.23 6.84 0.67
C LEU A 295 24.65 6.52 1.16
N SER A 296 25.62 7.38 0.86
CA SER A 296 27.02 7.22 1.30
C SER A 296 27.26 7.67 2.75
N ASP A 297 26.34 8.42 3.37
CA ASP A 297 26.51 8.89 4.75
C ASP A 297 26.12 7.81 5.75
N LYS A 298 26.75 7.79 6.93
CA LYS A 298 26.27 7.00 8.06
C LYS A 298 24.87 7.47 8.50
N TRP A 299 23.94 6.54 8.71
CA TRP A 299 22.56 6.85 9.09
C TRP A 299 22.28 6.70 10.59
N ILE A 300 22.86 5.70 11.26
CA ILE A 300 22.66 5.46 12.70
C ILE A 300 23.88 5.89 13.51
N CYS A 301 23.67 6.60 14.62
CA CYS A 301 24.70 6.91 15.61
C CYS A 301 24.95 5.70 16.52
N ARG A 302 26.19 5.17 16.57
CA ARG A 302 26.55 4.00 17.37
C ARG A 302 26.50 4.23 18.90
N GLU A 303 26.34 5.47 19.36
CA GLU A 303 26.49 5.85 20.77
C GLU A 303 25.18 5.96 21.56
N CYS A 304 24.01 5.92 20.93
CA CYS A 304 22.74 5.83 21.66
C CYS A 304 22.40 4.35 21.91
N GLY A 305 22.90 3.81 23.03
CA GLY A 305 22.62 2.44 23.45
C GLY A 305 21.12 2.13 23.41
N LEU A 306 20.75 1.12 22.61
CA LEU A 306 19.42 0.51 22.53
C LEU A 306 18.90 -0.09 23.87
N GLY A 307 19.62 0.14 24.97
CA GLY A 307 19.28 -0.33 26.32
C GLY A 307 18.47 0.66 27.17
N SER A 308 18.51 1.98 26.90
CA SER A 308 17.93 2.96 27.84
C SER A 308 16.55 3.52 27.41
N SER A 309 16.25 3.62 26.11
CA SER A 309 14.90 4.01 25.64
C SER A 309 13.87 2.86 25.65
N ARG A 310 14.29 1.62 25.97
CA ARG A 310 13.43 0.42 25.98
C ARG A 310 12.34 0.46 27.05
N THR A 311 12.53 1.19 28.14
CA THR A 311 11.60 1.20 29.28
C THR A 311 10.62 2.37 29.28
N SER A 312 10.85 3.43 28.51
CA SER A 312 9.94 4.58 28.44
C SER A 312 8.78 4.36 27.48
N LEU A 313 9.02 3.72 26.32
CA LEU A 313 7.98 3.49 25.30
C LEU A 313 7.00 2.35 25.67
N GLN A 314 7.45 1.29 26.35
CA GLN A 314 6.55 0.24 26.86
C GLN A 314 5.73 0.69 28.09
N LYS A 315 6.19 1.70 28.85
CA LYS A 315 5.42 2.25 29.98
C LYS A 315 4.27 3.15 29.52
N SER A 316 4.36 3.78 28.35
CA SER A 316 3.24 4.56 27.79
C SER A 316 2.09 3.67 27.29
N GLU A 317 2.37 2.52 26.68
CA GLU A 317 1.32 1.58 26.21
C GLU A 317 0.50 0.96 27.36
N SER A 318 1.13 0.70 28.51
CA SER A 318 0.45 0.16 29.70
C SER A 318 -0.39 1.20 30.46
N SER A 319 -0.16 2.49 30.21
CA SER A 319 -0.89 3.59 30.85
C SER A 319 -2.16 3.96 30.08
N VAL A 320 -2.12 3.91 28.74
CA VAL A 320 -3.26 4.22 27.87
C VAL A 320 -4.29 3.08 27.82
N SER A 321 -3.81 1.83 27.86
CA SER A 321 -4.69 0.63 27.90
C SER A 321 -5.49 0.48 29.22
N ARG A 322 -5.13 1.21 30.28
CA ARG A 322 -5.85 1.21 31.57
C ARG A 322 -7.03 2.17 31.63
N MET A 323 -7.10 3.18 30.76
CA MET A 323 -8.20 4.16 30.72
C MET A 323 -9.39 3.72 29.87
N SER A 324 -9.21 2.80 28.90
CA SER A 324 -10.31 2.30 28.05
C SER A 324 -11.12 1.12 28.64
N ARG A 325 -10.86 0.69 29.88
CA ARG A 325 -11.58 -0.43 30.53
C ARG A 325 -12.59 -0.03 31.61
N LYS A 326 -12.93 1.25 31.75
CA LYS A 326 -13.94 1.73 32.72
C LYS A 326 -15.05 2.54 32.04
N SER A 327 -15.77 1.94 31.10
CA SER A 327 -17.07 2.45 30.67
C SER A 327 -17.83 1.42 29.83
N SER A 328 -18.45 0.43 30.47
CA SER A 328 -19.71 -0.20 30.02
C SER A 328 -20.06 -1.43 30.89
N THR A 329 -20.46 -1.21 32.14
CA THR A 329 -21.29 -2.16 32.88
C THR A 329 -22.56 -1.43 33.30
N ARG A 330 -23.57 -1.46 32.43
CA ARG A 330 -24.96 -1.26 32.84
C ARG A 330 -25.86 -2.26 32.13
N SER A 331 -26.25 -3.25 32.94
CA SER A 331 -27.34 -4.19 32.71
C SER A 331 -28.64 -3.46 32.41
N ILE A 332 -29.29 -3.79 31.29
CA ILE A 332 -30.74 -3.66 31.12
C ILE A 332 -31.23 -4.97 30.48
N ARG A 333 -31.97 -5.75 31.26
CA ARG A 333 -32.82 -6.85 30.79
C ARG A 333 -34.04 -6.26 30.08
N GLN A 334 -34.40 -6.75 28.90
CA GLN A 334 -35.74 -7.31 28.63
C GLN A 334 -35.92 -7.91 27.21
N ARG A 335 -36.46 -9.14 27.25
CA ARG A 335 -37.44 -9.81 26.37
C ARG A 335 -37.04 -10.36 24.99
N ASN A 336 -37.41 -11.63 24.84
CA ASN A 336 -37.19 -12.58 23.75
C ASN A 336 -38.04 -12.28 22.50
N GLY A 337 -37.45 -12.57 21.33
CA GLY A 337 -38.13 -12.92 20.07
C GLY A 337 -37.09 -13.57 19.13
N PRO A 338 -37.40 -14.67 18.42
CA PRO A 338 -36.39 -15.37 17.62
C PRO A 338 -36.23 -14.66 16.27
N LEU A 339 -35.03 -14.16 16.00
CA LEU A 339 -34.65 -13.63 14.69
C LEU A 339 -33.55 -14.49 14.08
N LYS A 340 -33.78 -14.79 12.80
CA LYS A 340 -33.17 -15.83 11.98
C LYS A 340 -31.67 -15.63 11.78
N SER A 341 -31.01 -16.77 11.58
CA SER A 341 -29.58 -16.98 11.33
C SER A 341 -28.93 -15.98 10.38
N SER A 342 -27.87 -15.34 10.87
CA SER A 342 -26.90 -14.56 10.10
C SER A 342 -26.07 -15.47 9.18
N SER A 343 -25.99 -15.05 7.92
CA SER A 343 -25.26 -15.66 6.81
C SER A 343 -23.77 -15.84 7.13
N SER A 344 -23.36 -17.09 7.28
CA SER A 344 -21.97 -17.50 7.32
C SER A 344 -21.37 -17.33 5.92
N VAL A 345 -20.29 -16.57 5.79
CA VAL A 345 -19.46 -16.53 4.57
C VAL A 345 -19.03 -17.97 4.25
N ARG A 346 -19.39 -18.47 3.07
CA ARG A 346 -19.04 -19.81 2.63
C ARG A 346 -17.52 -19.89 2.42
N ILE A 347 -16.89 -20.81 3.14
CA ILE A 347 -15.50 -21.22 2.95
C ILE A 347 -15.39 -21.80 1.52
N VAL A 348 -14.66 -21.12 0.64
CA VAL A 348 -14.23 -21.73 -0.64
C VAL A 348 -13.10 -22.70 -0.30
N LYS A 349 -13.44 -23.98 -0.18
CA LYS A 349 -12.44 -25.06 -0.12
C LYS A 349 -11.87 -25.25 -1.52
N PHE A 350 -10.57 -24.98 -1.68
CA PHE A 350 -9.80 -25.64 -2.73
C PHE A 350 -9.55 -27.07 -2.24
N ASN A 351 -10.52 -27.96 -2.45
CA ASN A 351 -10.33 -29.37 -2.12
C ASN A 351 -9.60 -30.05 -3.27
N ASP A 352 -8.49 -30.71 -2.91
CA ASP A 352 -7.88 -31.76 -3.72
C ASP A 352 -8.93 -32.82 -4.07
N ASN A 353 -8.91 -33.26 -5.33
CA ASN A 353 -9.65 -34.38 -5.91
C ASN A 353 -11.18 -34.23 -6.06
N SER A 354 -11.57 -33.78 -7.26
CA SER A 354 -12.83 -34.07 -8.00
C SER A 354 -14.18 -33.60 -7.43
N VAL A 355 -15.10 -33.20 -8.33
CA VAL A 355 -16.45 -33.82 -8.55
C VAL A 355 -17.44 -32.83 -9.21
N TYR A 356 -17.92 -33.25 -10.39
CA TYR A 356 -19.26 -33.21 -11.04
C TYR A 356 -20.26 -32.04 -10.86
N VAL A 357 -20.93 -31.78 -11.99
CA VAL A 357 -22.16 -30.98 -12.16
C VAL A 357 -23.37 -31.80 -11.72
N GLU A 358 -24.23 -31.21 -10.88
CA GLU A 358 -25.65 -31.56 -10.84
C GLU A 358 -26.49 -30.27 -10.78
N GLN A 359 -27.66 -30.35 -11.42
CA GLN A 359 -28.52 -29.26 -11.90
C GLN A 359 -29.06 -28.31 -10.82
#